data_AF-A0A3D5X9F7-F1
#
_entry.id   AF-A0A3D5X9F7-F1
#
_cell.length_a   1.000
_cell.length_b   1.000
_cell.length_c   1.000
_cell.angle_alpha   90.00
_cell.angle_beta   90.00
_cell.angle_gamma   90.00
#
_symmetry.space_group_name_H-M   'P 1'
#
loop_
_entity.id
_entity.type
_entity.pdbx_description
1 polymer ?
#
loop_
_entity_poly.entity_id
_entity_poly.type
_entity_poly.pdbx_seq_one_letter_code
_entity_poly.pdbx_strand_id
1 'polypeptide(L)'
;HNEGTYLVNGEEFSPISSVTGGWAFKPYGDYLLGGTYTGIIVLDKSAEGNWQFLSKLEDFTEPTRYLEVDYLGYVWASHHQKGLYKIEISDDLNQAVKVSFYQNIKGESHNIKVFKINNRVVFATSQDIYTYDYVRNQIVPVDSLSKDLGEFKRADQIQHYQKNEYWLIKDDKLALFQINLDFTATKKCEIQLSSISLPQRSIQLVSLDSSTLIIPTPESFDTYNLVVHKNQQSVANLELEKVVFYGKQNEEITHYKNFENLKTQWNMNNATISFIAPYSFDYPSKQFLYRIKELENNWQSTHNNHFTYLGLMYGYYTVEVQGPDGTVIQIPIQVKKPWYYSNVALSGYVAILIIFIWLVMLYFKYKMIRQKERLEMELKHSSLEKELDYKNVELMLTIRYLISKNKILTELQNEISIIKENSSKYPIKNLRSMEKIMKEGLETQTEEWMNAMKSLKLSEQGYFKKLLSRYPDLTPNDLRLCSYLKMNFSTKEIARLLNNSTRAVEIGRYRLRKKLNLDHDENLTEFLISIDFDKKK
;
A
#
# COMPACT_ATOMS: atom_id res chain seq x y z
N HIS A 1 -24.17 -25.47 -61.23
CA HIS A 1 -23.07 -26.47 -61.31
C HIS A 1 -23.57 -27.90 -61.53
N ASN A 2 -24.62 -28.37 -60.84
CA ASN A 2 -25.01 -29.79 -60.95
C ASN A 2 -25.69 -30.16 -62.27
N GLU A 3 -26.36 -29.19 -62.92
CA GLU A 3 -27.09 -29.38 -64.19
C GLU A 3 -26.20 -29.27 -65.44
N GLY A 4 -24.89 -29.02 -65.24
CA GLY A 4 -23.90 -28.91 -66.31
C GLY A 4 -23.42 -27.49 -66.56
N THR A 5 -22.98 -27.24 -67.78
CA THR A 5 -22.35 -25.98 -68.22
C THR A 5 -23.30 -25.14 -69.05
N TYR A 6 -23.35 -23.85 -68.75
CA TYR A 6 -24.22 -22.87 -69.42
C TYR A 6 -23.37 -21.77 -70.05
N LEU A 7 -23.81 -21.31 -71.22
CA LEU A 7 -23.34 -20.07 -71.83
C LEU A 7 -24.22 -18.93 -71.35
N VAL A 8 -23.59 -17.84 -70.94
CA VAL A 8 -24.26 -16.61 -70.53
C VAL A 8 -24.04 -15.57 -71.61
N ASN A 9 -25.11 -15.21 -72.33
CA ASN A 9 -25.09 -14.23 -73.41
C ASN A 9 -26.04 -13.08 -73.03
N GLY A 10 -25.48 -12.01 -72.47
CA GLY A 10 -26.28 -10.90 -71.93
C GLY A 10 -27.10 -11.36 -70.73
N GLU A 11 -28.43 -11.32 -70.86
CA GLU A 11 -29.38 -11.73 -69.82
C GLU A 11 -29.87 -13.18 -69.99
N GLU A 12 -29.47 -13.87 -71.07
CA GLU A 12 -29.90 -15.23 -71.36
C GLU A 12 -28.88 -16.28 -70.90
N PHE A 13 -29.39 -17.40 -70.38
CA PHE A 13 -28.63 -18.57 -69.97
C PHE A 13 -29.05 -19.77 -70.83
N SER A 14 -28.13 -20.31 -71.63
CA SER A 14 -28.38 -21.48 -72.46
C SER A 14 -27.48 -22.66 -72.06
N PRO A 15 -28.03 -23.87 -71.87
CA PRO A 15 -27.20 -25.04 -71.55
C PRO A 15 -26.37 -25.43 -72.77
N ILE A 16 -25.05 -25.55 -72.60
CA ILE A 16 -24.13 -25.98 -73.65
C ILE A 16 -23.56 -27.37 -73.42
N SER A 17 -23.62 -27.88 -72.18
CA SER A 17 -23.28 -29.26 -71.85
C SER A 17 -24.14 -29.76 -70.69
N SER A 18 -24.71 -30.95 -70.84
CA SER A 18 -25.49 -31.64 -69.80
C SER A 18 -24.62 -32.49 -68.86
N VAL A 19 -23.30 -32.52 -69.08
CA VAL A 19 -22.38 -33.28 -68.22
C VAL A 19 -22.31 -32.60 -66.84
N THR A 20 -22.71 -33.33 -65.80
CA THR A 20 -22.80 -32.79 -64.44
C THR A 20 -21.47 -32.22 -63.93
N GLY A 21 -21.54 -31.01 -63.37
CA GLY A 21 -20.38 -30.24 -62.94
C GLY A 21 -20.09 -29.05 -63.86
N GLY A 22 -18.86 -28.55 -63.78
CA GLY A 22 -18.41 -27.33 -64.45
C GLY A 22 -17.57 -26.49 -63.49
N TRP A 23 -16.36 -26.97 -63.19
CA TRP A 23 -15.48 -26.38 -62.18
C TRP A 23 -14.46 -25.41 -62.75
N ALA A 24 -13.85 -25.76 -63.88
CA ALA A 24 -12.77 -24.98 -64.47
C ALA A 24 -12.81 -25.11 -65.99
N PHE A 25 -12.54 -24.00 -66.68
CA PHE A 25 -12.45 -23.96 -68.13
C PHE A 25 -11.08 -23.41 -68.53
N LYS A 26 -10.38 -24.10 -69.44
CA LYS A 26 -9.04 -23.72 -69.89
C LYS A 26 -8.91 -23.82 -71.41
N PRO A 27 -8.29 -22.81 -72.05
CA PRO A 27 -8.08 -22.83 -73.49
C PRO A 27 -7.13 -23.98 -73.87
N TYR A 28 -7.45 -24.63 -74.98
CA TYR A 28 -6.67 -25.72 -75.57
C TYR A 28 -6.67 -25.56 -77.09
N GLY A 29 -5.70 -24.80 -77.61
CA GLY A 29 -5.74 -24.37 -79.02
C GLY A 29 -7.01 -23.58 -79.31
N ASP A 30 -7.76 -24.02 -80.32
CA ASP A 30 -9.06 -23.44 -80.71
C ASP A 30 -10.25 -23.96 -79.86
N TYR A 31 -10.00 -24.92 -78.98
CA TYR A 31 -11.00 -25.56 -78.13
C TYR A 31 -10.94 -25.05 -76.68
N LEU A 32 -11.96 -25.40 -75.90
CA LEU A 32 -12.02 -25.13 -74.47
C LEU A 32 -12.23 -26.43 -73.71
N LEU A 33 -11.30 -26.74 -72.79
CA LEU A 33 -11.43 -27.90 -71.90
C LEU A 33 -12.18 -27.51 -70.65
N GLY A 34 -13.16 -28.33 -70.26
CA GLY A 34 -13.96 -28.17 -69.05
C GLY A 34 -13.72 -29.30 -68.04
N GLY A 35 -13.34 -28.97 -66.82
CA GLY A 35 -13.29 -29.91 -65.71
C GLY A 35 -14.66 -30.13 -65.08
N THR A 36 -15.10 -31.38 -64.94
CA THR A 36 -16.43 -31.76 -64.42
C THR A 36 -16.32 -32.74 -63.25
N TYR A 37 -17.47 -33.15 -62.68
CA TYR A 37 -17.49 -34.17 -61.63
C TYR A 37 -17.17 -35.56 -62.16
N THR A 38 -17.26 -35.76 -63.49
CA THR A 38 -17.18 -37.09 -64.12
C THR A 38 -16.08 -37.17 -65.18
N GLY A 39 -15.09 -36.26 -65.15
CA GLY A 39 -14.00 -36.21 -66.12
C GLY A 39 -13.82 -34.84 -66.75
N ILE A 40 -13.20 -34.83 -67.93
CA ILE A 40 -12.92 -33.64 -68.73
C ILE A 40 -13.78 -33.64 -69.99
N ILE A 41 -14.42 -32.51 -70.28
CA ILE A 41 -15.17 -32.27 -71.51
C ILE A 41 -14.40 -31.33 -72.44
N VAL A 42 -14.71 -31.40 -73.72
CA VAL A 42 -14.17 -30.51 -74.75
C VAL A 42 -15.34 -29.73 -75.35
N LEU A 43 -15.14 -28.43 -75.50
CA LEU A 43 -16.08 -27.52 -76.14
C LEU A 43 -15.40 -26.92 -77.38
N ASP A 44 -16.14 -26.81 -78.47
CA ASP A 44 -15.74 -26.12 -79.70
C ASP A 44 -16.59 -24.86 -79.92
N LYS A 45 -16.17 -24.02 -80.85
CA LYS A 45 -16.97 -22.87 -81.28
C LYS A 45 -17.81 -23.26 -82.49
N SER A 46 -19.11 -23.01 -82.42
CA SER A 46 -20.01 -23.13 -83.56
C SER A 46 -19.65 -22.13 -84.66
N ALA A 47 -20.26 -22.26 -85.84
CA ALA A 47 -20.08 -21.33 -86.96
C ALA A 47 -20.46 -19.87 -86.60
N GLU A 48 -21.32 -19.70 -85.60
CA GLU A 48 -21.74 -18.40 -85.06
C GLU A 48 -20.81 -17.87 -83.95
N GLY A 49 -19.79 -18.64 -83.56
CA GLY A 49 -18.81 -18.28 -82.54
C GLY A 49 -19.19 -18.65 -81.11
N ASN A 50 -20.34 -19.29 -80.89
CA ASN A 50 -20.79 -19.72 -79.56
C ASN A 50 -20.15 -21.05 -79.16
N TRP A 51 -19.78 -21.20 -77.89
CA TRP A 51 -19.27 -22.47 -77.37
C TRP A 51 -20.37 -23.54 -77.33
N GLN A 52 -20.08 -24.73 -77.82
CA GLN A 52 -20.97 -25.88 -77.78
C GLN A 52 -20.21 -27.14 -77.31
N PHE A 53 -20.92 -28.15 -76.82
CA PHE A 53 -20.30 -29.41 -76.44
C PHE A 53 -19.85 -30.21 -77.66
N LEU A 54 -18.57 -30.59 -77.68
CA LEU A 54 -17.99 -31.42 -78.73
C LEU A 54 -17.91 -32.88 -78.27
N SER A 55 -17.21 -33.12 -77.17
CA SER A 55 -16.87 -34.48 -76.71
C SER A 55 -16.57 -34.51 -75.22
N LYS A 56 -16.45 -35.72 -74.68
CA LYS A 56 -15.95 -36.01 -73.33
C LYS A 56 -14.84 -37.04 -73.45
N LEU A 57 -13.78 -36.89 -72.65
CA LEU A 57 -12.71 -37.90 -72.60
C LEU A 57 -13.25 -39.18 -71.96
N GLU A 58 -13.49 -40.21 -72.77
CA GLU A 58 -14.16 -41.44 -72.32
C GLU A 58 -13.32 -42.21 -71.28
N ASP A 59 -12.01 -42.26 -71.50
CA ASP A 59 -11.06 -43.01 -70.65
C ASP A 59 -10.64 -42.27 -69.38
N PHE A 60 -11.16 -41.05 -69.15
CA PHE A 60 -10.81 -40.24 -67.99
C PHE A 60 -12.06 -39.71 -67.28
N THR A 61 -12.49 -40.45 -66.26
CA THR A 61 -13.74 -40.20 -65.51
C THR A 61 -13.53 -39.55 -64.14
N GLU A 62 -12.30 -39.15 -63.81
CA GLU A 62 -11.95 -38.60 -62.51
C GLU A 62 -12.48 -37.16 -62.31
N PRO A 63 -13.03 -36.83 -61.12
CA PRO A 63 -13.45 -35.47 -60.80
C PRO A 63 -12.29 -34.47 -60.93
N THR A 64 -12.45 -33.48 -61.81
CA THR A 64 -11.35 -32.58 -62.20
C THR A 64 -11.69 -31.14 -61.90
N ARG A 65 -11.31 -30.68 -60.70
CA ARG A 65 -11.53 -29.28 -60.28
C ARG A 65 -10.41 -28.36 -60.72
N TYR A 66 -9.16 -28.79 -60.51
CA TYR A 66 -7.98 -28.05 -60.95
C TYR A 66 -7.51 -28.65 -62.26
N LEU A 67 -7.53 -27.83 -63.29
CA LEU A 67 -7.21 -28.16 -64.66
C LEU A 67 -6.32 -27.06 -65.21
N GLU A 68 -5.19 -27.43 -65.81
CA GLU A 68 -4.34 -26.51 -66.57
C GLU A 68 -3.74 -27.22 -67.79
N VAL A 69 -3.44 -26.43 -68.82
CA VAL A 69 -2.77 -26.91 -70.04
C VAL A 69 -1.37 -26.31 -70.06
N ASP A 70 -0.37 -27.16 -70.18
CA ASP A 70 1.01 -26.71 -70.32
C ASP A 70 1.32 -26.20 -71.73
N TYR A 71 2.54 -25.70 -71.94
CA TYR A 71 2.95 -25.13 -73.22
C TYR A 71 3.20 -26.18 -74.32
N LEU A 72 3.26 -27.47 -73.97
CA LEU A 72 3.39 -28.59 -74.91
C LEU A 72 2.03 -29.22 -75.26
N GLY A 73 0.95 -28.76 -74.63
CA GLY A 73 -0.39 -29.32 -74.81
C GLY A 73 -0.71 -30.50 -73.90
N TYR A 74 0.12 -30.85 -72.90
CA TYR A 74 -0.36 -31.81 -71.90
C TYR A 74 -1.33 -31.15 -70.94
N VAL A 75 -2.32 -31.93 -70.56
CA VAL A 75 -3.37 -31.54 -69.63
C VAL A 75 -3.02 -32.05 -68.25
N TRP A 76 -2.92 -31.13 -67.29
CA TRP A 76 -2.63 -31.42 -65.90
C TRP A 76 -3.91 -31.29 -65.09
N ALA A 77 -4.34 -32.40 -64.51
CA ALA A 77 -5.57 -32.50 -63.72
C ALA A 77 -5.25 -33.01 -62.32
N SER A 78 -5.77 -32.36 -61.28
CA SER A 78 -5.62 -32.83 -59.90
C SER A 78 -6.92 -33.38 -59.34
N HIS A 79 -6.79 -34.54 -58.70
CA HIS A 79 -7.85 -35.15 -57.90
C HIS A 79 -7.64 -34.80 -56.43
N HIS A 80 -8.72 -34.45 -55.73
CA HIS A 80 -8.67 -33.95 -54.35
C HIS A 80 -7.98 -34.91 -53.34
N GLN A 81 -8.04 -36.22 -53.60
CA GLN A 81 -7.51 -37.27 -52.72
C GLN A 81 -6.44 -38.20 -53.32
N LYS A 82 -6.35 -38.29 -54.65
CA LYS A 82 -5.56 -39.36 -55.29
C LYS A 82 -4.17 -38.86 -55.65
N GLY A 83 -4.10 -37.63 -56.17
CA GLY A 83 -2.87 -37.03 -56.65
C GLY A 83 -3.09 -36.31 -57.98
N LEU A 84 -2.04 -36.30 -58.79
CA LEU A 84 -1.95 -35.50 -60.00
C LEU A 84 -1.90 -36.40 -61.25
N TYR A 85 -2.62 -36.01 -62.29
CA TYR A 85 -2.65 -36.68 -63.58
C TYR A 85 -2.04 -35.77 -64.65
N LYS A 86 -1.14 -36.33 -65.45
CA LYS A 86 -0.67 -35.75 -66.71
C LYS A 86 -1.31 -36.53 -67.85
N ILE A 87 -2.08 -35.85 -68.67
CA ILE A 87 -2.94 -36.44 -69.70
C ILE A 87 -2.49 -35.93 -71.05
N GLU A 88 -2.31 -36.86 -71.98
CA GLU A 88 -2.15 -36.62 -73.41
C GLU A 88 -3.49 -36.95 -74.08
N ILE A 89 -4.06 -35.98 -74.79
CA ILE A 89 -5.37 -36.10 -75.44
C ILE A 89 -5.16 -36.51 -76.90
N SER A 90 -6.06 -37.33 -77.45
CA SER A 90 -6.07 -37.75 -78.86
C SER A 90 -6.36 -36.60 -79.82
N ASP A 91 -5.95 -36.73 -81.08
CA ASP A 91 -6.19 -35.72 -82.12
C ASP A 91 -7.69 -35.49 -82.40
N ASP A 92 -8.53 -36.50 -82.19
CA ASP A 92 -10.00 -36.43 -82.29
C ASP A 92 -10.68 -35.96 -81.00
N LEU A 93 -9.90 -35.61 -79.97
CA LEU A 93 -10.33 -34.94 -78.73
C LEU A 93 -11.37 -35.72 -77.91
N ASN A 94 -11.44 -37.04 -78.03
CA ASN A 94 -12.40 -37.89 -77.30
C ASN A 94 -11.73 -38.90 -76.35
N GLN A 95 -10.41 -39.06 -76.42
CA GLN A 95 -9.67 -40.07 -75.64
C GLN A 95 -8.47 -39.46 -74.91
N ALA A 96 -8.15 -40.08 -73.78
CA ALA A 96 -6.95 -39.79 -73.01
C ALA A 96 -5.87 -40.84 -73.37
N VAL A 97 -5.18 -40.63 -74.49
CA VAL A 97 -4.20 -41.57 -75.09
C VAL A 97 -3.15 -42.05 -74.09
N LYS A 98 -2.69 -41.13 -73.23
CA LYS A 98 -1.72 -41.46 -72.18
C LYS A 98 -2.03 -40.70 -70.91
N VAL A 99 -2.19 -41.45 -69.82
CA VAL A 99 -2.42 -40.91 -68.48
C VAL A 99 -1.28 -41.33 -67.56
N SER A 100 -0.43 -40.38 -67.19
CA SER A 100 0.61 -40.58 -66.18
C SER A 100 0.11 -40.10 -64.83
N PHE A 101 0.04 -41.01 -63.85
CA PHE A 101 -0.45 -40.71 -62.51
C PHE A 101 0.69 -40.56 -61.50
N TYR A 102 0.66 -39.46 -60.75
CA TYR A 102 1.61 -39.13 -59.71
C TYR A 102 0.88 -39.15 -58.37
N GLN A 103 0.98 -40.28 -57.66
CA GLN A 103 0.27 -40.53 -56.40
C GLN A 103 0.72 -39.60 -55.28
N ASN A 104 2.02 -39.28 -55.21
CA ASN A 104 2.53 -38.35 -54.22
C ASN A 104 3.52 -37.35 -54.84
N ILE A 105 3.52 -36.14 -54.30
CA ILE A 105 4.56 -35.14 -54.51
C ILE A 105 5.25 -34.99 -53.15
N LYS A 106 6.44 -35.58 -53.00
CA LYS A 106 7.24 -35.54 -51.75
C LYS A 106 6.48 -35.99 -50.49
N GLY A 107 5.59 -36.98 -50.63
CA GLY A 107 4.82 -37.55 -49.52
C GLY A 107 3.42 -36.97 -49.34
N GLU A 108 3.03 -35.94 -50.11
CA GLU A 108 1.65 -35.44 -50.15
C GLU A 108 0.89 -36.02 -51.34
N SER A 109 -0.27 -36.62 -51.07
CA SER A 109 -1.18 -37.17 -52.10
C SER A 109 -2.53 -36.46 -52.18
N HIS A 110 -2.76 -35.49 -51.30
CA HIS A 110 -4.05 -34.80 -51.12
C HIS A 110 -3.87 -33.29 -51.29
N ASN A 111 -4.95 -32.58 -51.66
CA ASN A 111 -4.99 -31.12 -51.76
C ASN A 111 -3.93 -30.48 -52.69
N ILE A 112 -3.46 -31.22 -53.70
CA ILE A 112 -2.57 -30.68 -54.72
C ILE A 112 -3.40 -29.75 -55.62
N LYS A 113 -3.02 -28.49 -55.73
CA LYS A 113 -3.70 -27.50 -56.57
C LYS A 113 -2.83 -27.23 -57.79
N VAL A 114 -3.46 -27.15 -58.96
CA VAL A 114 -2.77 -26.95 -60.25
C VAL A 114 -3.04 -25.54 -60.73
N PHE A 115 -1.97 -24.81 -61.00
CA PHE A 115 -2.02 -23.44 -61.51
C PHE A 115 -1.01 -23.24 -62.65
N LYS A 116 -1.09 -22.09 -63.30
CA LYS A 116 -0.19 -21.71 -64.39
C LYS A 116 0.48 -20.37 -64.09
N ILE A 117 1.81 -20.37 -64.10
CA ILE A 117 2.66 -19.19 -63.90
C ILE A 117 3.66 -19.14 -65.05
N ASN A 118 3.75 -18.00 -65.75
CA ASN A 118 4.66 -17.79 -66.88
C ASN A 118 4.62 -18.92 -67.92
N ASN A 119 3.40 -19.34 -68.28
CA ASN A 119 3.11 -20.45 -69.21
C ASN A 119 3.62 -21.84 -68.77
N ARG A 120 4.10 -21.97 -67.53
CA ARG A 120 4.50 -23.24 -66.91
C ARG A 120 3.47 -23.65 -65.87
N VAL A 121 3.17 -24.95 -65.84
CA VAL A 121 2.30 -25.51 -64.83
C VAL A 121 3.07 -25.64 -63.51
N VAL A 122 2.42 -25.20 -62.44
CA VAL A 122 2.93 -25.29 -61.07
C VAL A 122 1.92 -26.03 -60.20
N PHE A 123 2.44 -26.75 -59.22
CA PHE A 123 1.66 -27.56 -58.29
C PHE A 123 1.87 -26.99 -56.89
N ALA A 124 0.82 -26.41 -56.31
CA ALA A 124 0.84 -25.94 -54.93
C ALA A 124 0.34 -27.06 -54.01
N THR A 125 1.13 -27.35 -52.98
CA THR A 125 0.83 -28.37 -51.95
C THR A 125 0.65 -27.69 -50.59
N SER A 126 0.37 -28.47 -49.54
CA SER A 126 0.26 -27.92 -48.19
C SER A 126 1.62 -27.51 -47.59
N GLN A 127 2.72 -28.03 -48.14
CA GLN A 127 4.07 -27.66 -47.70
C GLN A 127 4.74 -26.63 -48.61
N ASP A 128 4.72 -26.87 -49.93
CA ASP A 128 5.53 -26.12 -50.90
C ASP A 128 4.95 -26.07 -52.33
N ILE A 129 5.66 -25.38 -53.24
CA ILE A 129 5.32 -25.24 -54.65
C ILE A 129 6.33 -25.98 -55.55
N TYR A 130 5.79 -26.71 -56.53
CA TYR A 130 6.55 -27.57 -57.43
C TYR A 130 6.23 -27.24 -58.89
N THR A 131 7.07 -27.71 -59.81
CA THR A 131 6.81 -27.69 -61.25
C THR A 131 7.28 -29.00 -61.87
N TYR A 132 6.97 -29.20 -63.16
CA TYR A 132 7.39 -30.38 -63.89
C TYR A 132 8.62 -30.10 -64.74
N ASP A 133 9.68 -30.89 -64.52
CA ASP A 133 10.87 -30.90 -65.37
C ASP A 133 10.67 -31.92 -66.51
N TYR A 134 10.46 -31.43 -67.72
CA TYR A 134 10.25 -32.26 -68.92
C TYR A 134 11.53 -32.98 -69.38
N VAL A 135 12.71 -32.48 -69.02
CA VAL A 135 13.99 -33.13 -69.37
C VAL A 135 14.22 -34.33 -68.46
N ARG A 136 13.94 -34.18 -67.17
CA ARG A 136 14.10 -35.26 -66.17
C ARG A 136 12.85 -36.12 -66.02
N ASN A 137 11.73 -35.72 -66.62
CA ASN A 137 10.42 -36.37 -66.52
C ASN A 137 9.96 -36.54 -65.05
N GLN A 138 10.21 -35.52 -64.21
CA GLN A 138 9.98 -35.56 -62.77
C GLN A 138 9.41 -34.23 -62.24
N ILE A 139 8.68 -34.31 -61.14
CA ILE A 139 8.20 -33.13 -60.39
C ILE A 139 9.32 -32.65 -59.47
N VAL A 140 9.68 -31.37 -59.57
CA VAL A 140 10.78 -30.74 -58.85
C VAL A 140 10.30 -29.50 -58.08
N PRO A 141 10.87 -29.20 -56.89
CA PRO A 141 10.53 -27.98 -56.16
C PRO A 141 11.03 -26.74 -56.91
N VAL A 142 10.33 -25.61 -56.73
CA VAL A 142 10.75 -24.32 -57.29
C VAL A 142 11.31 -23.46 -56.15
N ASP A 143 12.57 -23.70 -55.79
CA ASP A 143 13.18 -23.11 -54.58
C ASP A 143 13.22 -21.58 -54.61
N SER A 144 13.46 -20.98 -55.79
CA SER A 144 13.43 -19.52 -55.98
C SER A 144 12.06 -18.94 -55.60
N LEU A 145 11.01 -19.50 -56.18
CA LEU A 145 9.63 -19.08 -55.93
C LEU A 145 9.22 -19.34 -54.49
N SER A 146 9.50 -20.54 -53.97
CA SER A 146 9.16 -20.93 -52.60
C SER A 146 9.72 -19.95 -51.57
N LYS A 147 10.99 -19.58 -51.73
CA LYS A 147 11.68 -18.64 -50.85
C LYS A 147 11.03 -17.26 -50.89
N ASP A 148 10.75 -16.74 -52.09
CA ASP A 148 10.26 -15.38 -52.28
C ASP A 148 8.77 -15.23 -51.91
N LEU A 149 7.97 -16.28 -52.07
CA LEU A 149 6.55 -16.30 -51.67
C LEU A 149 6.36 -16.36 -50.15
N GLY A 150 7.34 -16.88 -49.41
CA GLY A 150 7.27 -17.03 -47.96
C GLY A 150 6.06 -17.86 -47.54
N GLU A 151 5.10 -17.24 -46.85
CA GLU A 151 3.90 -17.94 -46.40
C GLU A 151 2.90 -18.26 -47.52
N PHE A 152 2.95 -17.51 -48.64
CA PHE A 152 2.05 -17.64 -49.79
C PHE A 152 2.43 -18.80 -50.71
N LYS A 153 3.54 -19.51 -50.44
CA LYS A 153 3.87 -20.75 -51.17
C LYS A 153 2.81 -21.85 -51.01
N ARG A 154 1.93 -21.70 -50.01
CA ARG A 154 0.79 -22.56 -49.69
C ARG A 154 -0.55 -21.94 -50.10
N ALA A 155 -0.55 -21.01 -51.05
CA ALA A 155 -1.75 -20.30 -51.49
C ALA A 155 -2.88 -21.28 -51.88
N ASP A 156 -4.09 -20.91 -51.49
CA ASP A 156 -5.33 -21.57 -51.89
C ASP A 156 -5.66 -21.34 -53.35
N GLN A 157 -5.26 -20.18 -53.87
CA GLN A 157 -5.46 -19.85 -55.26
C GLN A 157 -4.34 -18.98 -55.79
N ILE A 158 -3.93 -19.24 -57.03
CA ILE A 158 -3.02 -18.40 -57.79
C ILE A 158 -3.76 -17.96 -59.04
N GLN A 159 -3.92 -16.65 -59.22
CA GLN A 159 -4.66 -16.08 -60.33
C GLN A 159 -3.78 -15.09 -61.08
N HIS A 160 -3.72 -15.23 -62.40
CA HIS A 160 -3.11 -14.23 -63.25
C HIS A 160 -3.90 -12.92 -63.17
N TYR A 161 -3.19 -11.80 -63.06
CA TYR A 161 -3.78 -10.45 -63.04
C TYR A 161 -3.43 -9.71 -64.32
N GLN A 162 -2.19 -9.24 -64.46
CA GLN A 162 -1.72 -8.49 -65.63
C GLN A 162 -0.22 -8.76 -65.84
N LYS A 163 0.23 -8.86 -67.10
CA LYS A 163 1.63 -9.15 -67.44
C LYS A 163 2.13 -10.39 -66.68
N ASN A 164 3.12 -10.23 -65.80
CA ASN A 164 3.69 -11.28 -64.96
C ASN A 164 3.28 -11.12 -63.48
N GLU A 165 2.13 -10.50 -63.23
CA GLU A 165 1.58 -10.29 -61.90
C GLU A 165 0.49 -11.30 -61.59
N TYR A 166 0.52 -11.81 -60.36
CA TYR A 166 -0.33 -12.88 -59.88
C TYR A 166 -0.88 -12.53 -58.50
N TRP A 167 -2.19 -12.67 -58.33
CA TRP A 167 -2.82 -12.68 -57.02
C TRP A 167 -2.69 -14.05 -56.40
N LEU A 168 -2.08 -14.09 -55.22
CA LEU A 168 -1.99 -15.27 -54.37
C LEU A 168 -2.91 -15.07 -53.17
N ILE A 169 -3.80 -16.03 -52.99
CA ILE A 169 -4.82 -16.01 -51.93
C ILE A 169 -4.46 -17.07 -50.92
N LYS A 170 -4.44 -16.72 -49.64
CA LYS A 170 -4.21 -17.67 -48.56
C LYS A 170 -5.03 -17.25 -47.35
N ASP A 171 -5.89 -18.15 -46.88
CA ASP A 171 -6.78 -17.87 -45.74
C ASP A 171 -7.57 -16.57 -45.97
N ASP A 172 -7.31 -15.52 -45.20
CA ASP A 172 -7.92 -14.19 -45.27
C ASP A 172 -6.97 -13.12 -45.86
N LYS A 173 -5.89 -13.55 -46.52
CA LYS A 173 -4.87 -12.68 -47.12
C LYS A 173 -4.85 -12.77 -48.64
N LEU A 174 -4.76 -11.60 -49.28
CA LEU A 174 -4.52 -11.46 -50.71
C LEU A 174 -3.17 -10.77 -50.92
N ALA A 175 -2.28 -11.37 -51.70
CA ALA A 175 -1.00 -10.73 -52.03
C ALA A 175 -0.79 -10.71 -53.54
N LEU A 176 -0.37 -9.54 -54.04
CA LEU A 176 0.03 -9.37 -55.44
C LEU A 176 1.53 -9.59 -55.54
N PHE A 177 1.92 -10.58 -56.34
CA PHE A 177 3.32 -10.86 -56.64
C PHE A 177 3.61 -10.61 -58.11
N GLN A 178 4.73 -9.95 -58.40
CA GLN A 178 5.32 -10.00 -59.73
C GLN A 178 6.29 -11.18 -59.78
N ILE A 179 6.06 -12.13 -60.68
CA ILE A 179 6.85 -13.37 -60.79
C ILE A 179 7.58 -13.38 -62.12
N ASN A 180 8.91 -13.32 -62.09
CA ASN A 180 9.76 -13.33 -63.28
C ASN A 180 9.86 -14.72 -63.92
N LEU A 181 10.38 -14.78 -65.15
CA LEU A 181 10.49 -16.04 -65.92
C LEU A 181 11.40 -17.09 -65.25
N ASP A 182 12.37 -16.65 -64.44
CA ASP A 182 13.26 -17.50 -63.64
C ASP A 182 12.62 -17.95 -62.30
N PHE A 183 11.31 -17.68 -62.13
CA PHE A 183 10.55 -17.94 -60.92
C PHE A 183 10.99 -17.15 -59.68
N THR A 184 11.81 -16.09 -59.84
CA THR A 184 11.98 -15.11 -58.76
C THR A 184 10.72 -14.28 -58.61
N ALA A 185 10.32 -13.98 -57.37
CA ALA A 185 9.09 -13.25 -57.09
C ALA A 185 9.33 -12.02 -56.22
N THR A 186 8.57 -10.96 -56.47
CA THR A 186 8.58 -9.74 -55.66
C THR A 186 7.17 -9.41 -55.24
N LYS A 187 6.93 -9.36 -53.92
CA LYS A 187 5.65 -8.95 -53.35
C LYS A 187 5.43 -7.46 -53.54
N LYS A 188 4.38 -7.08 -54.27
CA LYS A 188 4.01 -5.69 -54.55
C LYS A 188 3.05 -5.11 -53.52
N CYS A 189 2.07 -5.90 -53.11
CA CYS A 189 1.15 -5.53 -52.04
C CYS A 189 0.61 -6.78 -51.34
N GLU A 190 0.11 -6.56 -50.14
CA GLU A 190 -0.59 -7.55 -49.33
C GLU A 190 -1.80 -6.85 -48.71
N ILE A 191 -2.94 -7.52 -48.74
CA ILE A 191 -4.23 -7.05 -48.25
C ILE A 191 -4.71 -8.10 -47.24
N GLN A 192 -4.89 -7.68 -46.00
CA GLN A 192 -5.55 -8.48 -44.97
C GLN A 192 -7.05 -8.18 -45.02
N LEU A 193 -7.87 -9.20 -45.25
CA LEU A 193 -9.32 -9.07 -45.23
C LEU A 193 -9.82 -9.22 -43.79
N SER A 194 -9.94 -8.11 -43.07
CA SER A 194 -10.40 -8.12 -41.66
C SER A 194 -11.91 -8.34 -41.52
N SER A 195 -12.69 -7.87 -42.50
CA SER A 195 -14.16 -7.85 -42.44
C SER A 195 -14.84 -8.63 -43.56
N ILE A 196 -14.07 -9.19 -44.50
CA ILE A 196 -14.58 -9.90 -45.67
C ILE A 196 -14.25 -11.38 -45.52
N SER A 197 -15.28 -12.22 -45.45
CA SER A 197 -15.11 -13.67 -45.46
C SER A 197 -14.96 -14.13 -46.91
N LEU A 198 -13.89 -14.87 -47.21
CA LEU A 198 -13.72 -15.49 -48.52
C LEU A 198 -14.54 -16.80 -48.60
N PRO A 199 -15.11 -17.13 -49.77
CA PRO A 199 -15.71 -18.43 -50.02
C PRO A 199 -14.69 -19.55 -49.78
N GLN A 200 -15.14 -20.69 -49.25
CA GLN A 200 -14.25 -21.83 -49.03
C GLN A 200 -13.61 -22.39 -50.31
N ARG A 201 -14.19 -22.13 -51.49
CA ARG A 201 -13.79 -22.73 -52.76
C ARG A 201 -14.00 -21.74 -53.91
N SER A 202 -13.21 -21.89 -54.96
CA SER A 202 -13.36 -21.19 -56.24
C SER A 202 -13.40 -19.66 -56.10
N ILE A 203 -12.43 -19.10 -55.39
CA ILE A 203 -12.34 -17.65 -55.11
C ILE A 203 -11.86 -16.95 -56.38
N GLN A 204 -12.74 -16.47 -57.25
CA GLN A 204 -12.32 -15.77 -58.47
C GLN A 204 -12.28 -14.26 -58.25
N LEU A 205 -11.08 -13.69 -58.27
CA LEU A 205 -10.88 -12.24 -58.20
C LEU A 205 -11.07 -11.66 -59.60
N VAL A 206 -11.94 -10.67 -59.73
CA VAL A 206 -12.25 -10.05 -61.02
C VAL A 206 -11.83 -8.59 -61.00
N SER A 207 -11.06 -8.18 -61.99
CA SER A 207 -10.62 -6.78 -62.10
C SER A 207 -11.65 -6.00 -62.91
N LEU A 208 -12.29 -5.01 -62.29
CA LEU A 208 -13.21 -4.10 -62.99
C LEU A 208 -12.43 -3.07 -63.80
N ASP A 209 -11.35 -2.55 -63.23
CA ASP A 209 -10.47 -1.56 -63.84
C ASP A 209 -9.04 -1.66 -63.24
N SER A 210 -8.17 -0.70 -63.55
CA SER A 210 -6.78 -0.66 -63.03
C SER A 210 -6.64 -0.48 -61.52
N SER A 211 -7.73 -0.16 -60.82
CA SER A 211 -7.77 0.20 -59.41
C SER A 211 -8.80 -0.58 -58.60
N THR A 212 -9.84 -1.14 -59.23
CA THR A 212 -10.95 -1.79 -58.54
C THR A 212 -10.94 -3.30 -58.76
N LEU A 213 -10.88 -4.05 -57.65
CA LEU A 213 -10.94 -5.50 -57.60
C LEU A 213 -12.29 -5.94 -57.01
N ILE A 214 -12.99 -6.85 -57.67
CA ILE A 214 -14.13 -7.56 -57.10
C ILE A 214 -13.61 -8.77 -56.35
N ILE A 215 -14.00 -8.87 -55.08
CA ILE A 215 -13.70 -9.98 -54.19
C ILE A 215 -15.01 -10.71 -53.91
N PRO A 216 -15.14 -12.01 -54.26
CA PRO A 216 -16.35 -12.74 -53.96
C PRO A 216 -16.47 -12.99 -52.45
N THR A 217 -17.69 -13.02 -51.95
CA THR A 217 -18.04 -13.44 -50.58
C THR A 217 -18.98 -14.66 -50.67
N PRO A 218 -19.24 -15.39 -49.57
CA PRO A 218 -20.16 -16.53 -49.60
C PRO A 218 -21.57 -16.21 -50.13
N GLU A 219 -22.05 -14.97 -49.97
CA GLU A 219 -23.41 -14.56 -50.31
C GLU A 219 -23.48 -13.46 -51.38
N SER A 220 -22.36 -12.79 -51.69
CA SER A 220 -22.31 -11.65 -52.61
C SER A 220 -20.91 -11.47 -53.22
N PHE A 221 -20.59 -10.24 -53.62
CA PHE A 221 -19.24 -9.80 -53.90
C PHE A 221 -19.05 -8.40 -53.33
N ASP A 222 -17.83 -8.11 -52.89
CA ASP A 222 -17.40 -6.79 -52.46
C ASP A 222 -16.49 -6.17 -53.51
N THR A 223 -16.35 -4.84 -53.47
CA THR A 223 -15.39 -4.11 -54.31
C THR A 223 -14.27 -3.54 -53.44
N TYR A 224 -13.05 -3.68 -53.90
CA TYR A 224 -11.84 -3.27 -53.20
C TYR A 224 -11.02 -2.33 -54.08
N ASN A 225 -10.76 -1.12 -53.60
CA ASN A 225 -9.99 -0.11 -54.33
C ASN A 225 -8.50 -0.16 -53.90
N LEU A 226 -7.63 -0.54 -54.84
CA LEU A 226 -6.18 -0.68 -54.68
C LEU A 226 -5.45 0.65 -54.43
N VAL A 227 -6.05 1.80 -54.76
CA VAL A 227 -5.42 3.12 -54.63
C VAL A 227 -5.69 3.76 -53.27
N VAL A 228 -6.91 3.58 -52.74
CA VAL A 228 -7.34 4.23 -51.48
C VAL A 228 -6.47 3.79 -50.29
N HIS A 229 -6.06 2.52 -50.25
CA HIS A 229 -5.23 1.99 -49.17
C HIS A 229 -3.77 2.45 -49.19
N LYS A 230 -3.26 2.99 -50.31
CA LYS A 230 -1.94 3.64 -50.30
C LYS A 230 -1.94 5.01 -49.61
N ASN A 231 -3.09 5.67 -49.51
CA ASN A 231 -3.18 7.07 -49.07
C ASN A 231 -3.97 7.30 -47.77
N GLN A 232 -4.64 6.28 -47.21
CA GLN A 232 -5.39 6.40 -45.95
C GLN A 232 -4.77 5.59 -44.82
N GLN A 233 -3.52 5.87 -44.46
CA GLN A 233 -3.17 5.85 -43.04
C GLN A 233 -3.71 7.16 -42.43
N SER A 234 -5.03 7.20 -42.25
CA SER A 234 -5.62 8.15 -41.31
C SER A 234 -5.04 7.77 -39.95
N VAL A 235 -4.08 8.55 -39.47
CA VAL A 235 -3.47 8.40 -38.15
C VAL A 235 -4.50 8.79 -37.09
N ALA A 236 -5.52 7.95 -36.91
CA ALA A 236 -6.31 8.00 -35.68
C ALA A 236 -5.32 7.68 -34.57
N ASN A 237 -5.09 8.61 -33.64
CA ASN A 237 -4.13 8.39 -32.57
C ASN A 237 -4.78 7.59 -31.44
N LEU A 238 -3.95 6.93 -30.64
CA LEU A 238 -4.37 6.38 -29.35
C LEU A 238 -4.80 7.55 -28.45
N GLU A 239 -5.96 7.45 -27.82
CA GLU A 239 -6.51 8.50 -26.96
C GLU A 239 -6.79 7.97 -25.55
N LEU A 240 -6.65 8.83 -24.54
CA LEU A 240 -7.07 8.51 -23.18
C LEU A 240 -8.60 8.66 -23.06
N GLU A 241 -9.29 7.61 -22.61
CA GLU A 241 -10.72 7.66 -22.31
C GLU A 241 -10.93 8.30 -20.94
N LYS A 242 -10.37 7.65 -19.92
CA LYS A 242 -10.53 8.02 -18.51
C LYS A 242 -9.44 7.42 -17.65
N VAL A 243 -9.21 8.07 -16.51
CA VAL A 243 -8.43 7.52 -15.39
C VAL A 243 -9.31 7.49 -14.16
N VAL A 244 -9.42 6.31 -13.54
CA VAL A 244 -10.18 6.12 -12.30
C VAL A 244 -9.19 5.85 -11.17
N PHE A 245 -9.17 6.72 -10.17
CA PHE A 245 -8.46 6.51 -8.92
C PHE A 245 -9.44 6.00 -7.86
N TYR A 246 -9.07 4.95 -7.13
CA TYR A 246 -9.92 4.39 -6.08
C TYR A 246 -9.10 3.83 -4.91
N GLY A 247 -9.74 3.72 -3.75
CA GLY A 247 -9.13 3.31 -2.50
C GLY A 247 -9.84 2.13 -1.83
N LYS A 248 -9.56 1.92 -0.53
CA LYS A 248 -10.25 0.91 0.30
C LYS A 248 -11.63 1.36 0.77
N GLN A 249 -11.84 2.68 0.88
CA GLN A 249 -13.15 3.27 1.11
C GLN A 249 -13.77 3.47 -0.28
N ASN A 250 -15.07 3.19 -0.44
CA ASN A 250 -15.83 3.18 -1.70
C ASN A 250 -15.86 4.53 -2.49
N GLU A 251 -14.89 5.40 -2.26
CA GLU A 251 -14.65 6.65 -2.95
C GLU A 251 -13.78 6.41 -4.19
N GLU A 252 -14.21 6.99 -5.30
CA GLU A 252 -13.48 7.00 -6.55
C GLU A 252 -13.43 8.41 -7.15
N ILE A 253 -12.33 8.73 -7.83
CA ILE A 253 -12.18 9.95 -8.61
C ILE A 253 -11.97 9.53 -10.05
N THR A 254 -12.90 9.92 -10.93
CA THR A 254 -12.79 9.67 -12.37
C THR A 254 -12.46 10.96 -13.10
N HIS A 255 -11.38 10.93 -13.89
CA HIS A 255 -11.01 11.99 -14.81
C HIS A 255 -11.27 11.51 -16.25
N TYR A 256 -12.13 12.21 -16.98
CA TYR A 256 -12.45 11.91 -18.38
C TYR A 256 -11.68 12.83 -19.32
N LYS A 257 -11.03 12.27 -20.36
CA LYS A 257 -10.40 12.96 -21.51
C LYS A 257 -9.39 14.10 -21.22
N ASN A 258 -9.22 14.55 -19.99
CA ASN A 258 -8.43 15.72 -19.66
C ASN A 258 -7.08 15.31 -19.07
N PHE A 259 -6.00 15.67 -19.78
CA PHE A 259 -4.61 15.46 -19.35
C PHE A 259 -4.17 16.47 -18.28
N GLU A 260 -4.92 17.56 -18.10
CA GLU A 260 -4.55 18.60 -17.15
C GLU A 260 -4.96 18.21 -15.73
N ASN A 261 -3.95 17.97 -14.88
CA ASN A 261 -4.09 17.72 -13.45
C ASN A 261 -4.79 16.40 -13.05
N LEU A 262 -4.33 15.26 -13.57
CA LEU A 262 -4.65 13.94 -13.01
C LEU A 262 -4.02 13.78 -11.62
N LYS A 263 -4.78 14.11 -10.57
CA LYS A 263 -4.28 14.15 -9.18
C LYS A 263 -5.22 13.38 -8.28
N THR A 264 -4.66 12.50 -7.47
CA THR A 264 -5.40 11.73 -6.46
C THR A 264 -4.86 11.97 -5.05
N GLN A 265 -5.66 11.61 -4.05
CA GLN A 265 -5.25 11.60 -2.65
C GLN A 265 -4.51 10.29 -2.32
N TRP A 266 -3.71 10.30 -1.25
CA TRP A 266 -2.90 9.14 -0.83
C TRP A 266 -3.71 7.87 -0.50
N ASN A 267 -4.99 8.02 -0.13
CA ASN A 267 -5.90 6.93 0.20
C ASN A 267 -6.56 6.29 -1.03
N MET A 268 -6.47 6.94 -2.20
CA MET A 268 -6.99 6.49 -3.49
C MET A 268 -5.82 6.17 -4.42
N ASN A 269 -5.08 5.13 -4.05
CA ASN A 269 -3.79 4.79 -4.63
C ASN A 269 -3.83 3.69 -5.68
N ASN A 270 -5.01 3.19 -6.04
CA ASN A 270 -5.18 2.34 -7.21
C ASN A 270 -5.57 3.22 -8.39
N ALA A 271 -5.00 2.96 -9.56
CA ALA A 271 -5.27 3.71 -10.78
C ALA A 271 -5.63 2.75 -11.91
N THR A 272 -6.84 2.89 -12.45
CA THR A 272 -7.27 2.21 -13.68
C THR A 272 -7.22 3.22 -14.82
N ILE A 273 -6.45 2.91 -15.86
CA ILE A 273 -6.28 3.74 -17.04
C ILE A 273 -7.03 3.06 -18.18
N SER A 274 -7.97 3.77 -18.79
CA SER A 274 -8.75 3.32 -19.96
C SER A 274 -8.42 4.20 -21.16
N PHE A 275 -8.28 3.59 -22.33
CA PHE A 275 -7.86 4.25 -23.56
C PHE A 275 -8.67 3.76 -24.77
N ILE A 276 -8.73 4.58 -25.81
CA ILE A 276 -9.45 4.32 -27.06
C ILE A 276 -8.42 4.27 -28.18
N ALA A 277 -8.44 3.20 -28.97
CA ALA A 277 -7.67 3.06 -30.20
C ALA A 277 -8.66 2.92 -31.36
N PRO A 278 -9.09 4.03 -32.01
CA PRO A 278 -10.10 3.98 -33.06
C PRO A 278 -9.67 3.15 -34.28
N TYR A 279 -8.36 3.04 -34.51
CA TYR A 279 -7.73 2.23 -35.56
C TYR A 279 -7.58 0.75 -35.20
N SER A 280 -7.87 0.33 -33.97
CA SER A 280 -7.64 -1.06 -33.53
C SER A 280 -8.50 -2.09 -34.27
N PHE A 281 -9.53 -1.66 -35.02
CA PHE A 281 -10.30 -2.54 -35.91
C PHE A 281 -9.50 -2.99 -37.14
N ASP A 282 -8.50 -2.21 -37.56
CA ASP A 282 -7.68 -2.50 -38.74
C ASP A 282 -6.52 -3.47 -38.43
N TYR A 283 -6.27 -3.75 -37.14
CA TYR A 283 -5.18 -4.62 -36.70
C TYR A 283 -5.70 -5.97 -36.20
N PRO A 284 -5.17 -7.11 -36.71
CA PRO A 284 -5.61 -8.45 -36.30
C PRO A 284 -5.28 -8.76 -34.84
N SER A 285 -4.23 -8.13 -34.28
CA SER A 285 -3.84 -8.27 -32.87
C SER A 285 -4.10 -7.00 -32.08
N LYS A 286 -5.04 -7.04 -31.14
CA LYS A 286 -5.33 -5.94 -30.18
C LYS A 286 -4.37 -5.97 -28.98
N GLN A 287 -3.07 -6.07 -29.22
CA GLN A 287 -2.09 -6.08 -28.14
C GLN A 287 -1.61 -4.66 -27.89
N PHE A 288 -1.82 -4.17 -26.67
CA PHE A 288 -1.32 -2.88 -26.19
C PHE A 288 -0.17 -3.12 -25.23
N LEU A 289 0.84 -2.24 -25.27
CA LEU A 289 1.93 -2.25 -24.31
C LEU A 289 1.79 -1.07 -23.35
N TYR A 290 2.09 -1.27 -22.07
CA TYR A 290 2.04 -0.19 -21.08
C TYR A 290 3.15 -0.32 -20.03
N ARG A 291 3.51 0.80 -19.40
CA ARG A 291 4.40 0.85 -18.23
C ARG A 291 4.24 2.15 -17.45
N ILE A 292 4.72 2.16 -16.21
CA ILE A 292 5.01 3.39 -15.46
C ILE A 292 6.52 3.59 -15.46
N LYS A 293 6.97 4.65 -16.12
CA LYS A 293 8.40 4.92 -16.39
C LYS A 293 9.26 4.94 -15.14
N GLU A 294 8.72 5.40 -14.02
CA GLU A 294 9.44 5.55 -12.75
C GLU A 294 9.43 4.27 -11.89
N LEU A 295 8.60 3.27 -12.21
CA LEU A 295 8.51 2.00 -11.47
C LEU A 295 9.22 0.86 -12.20
N GLU A 296 9.11 0.82 -13.53
CA GLU A 296 9.56 -0.31 -14.34
C GLU A 296 10.16 0.14 -15.67
N ASN A 297 11.24 -0.54 -16.10
CA ASN A 297 11.86 -0.29 -17.42
C ASN A 297 11.22 -1.11 -18.54
N ASN A 298 10.69 -2.29 -18.22
CA ASN A 298 10.12 -3.22 -19.21
C ASN A 298 8.65 -2.90 -19.48
N TRP A 299 8.22 -3.14 -20.73
CA TRP A 299 6.82 -3.01 -21.12
C TRP A 299 6.02 -4.25 -20.70
N GLN A 300 4.81 -4.02 -20.17
CA GLN A 300 3.80 -5.06 -19.94
C GLN A 300 2.80 -5.05 -21.10
N SER A 301 2.12 -6.18 -21.35
CA SER A 301 1.14 -6.28 -22.44
C SER A 301 -0.27 -6.58 -21.95
N THR A 302 -1.27 -5.99 -22.59
CA THR A 302 -2.70 -6.26 -22.36
C THR A 302 -3.46 -6.36 -23.67
N HIS A 303 -4.53 -7.18 -23.69
CA HIS A 303 -5.49 -7.23 -24.80
C HIS A 303 -6.73 -6.36 -24.56
N ASN A 304 -6.86 -5.82 -23.34
CA ASN A 304 -7.97 -4.96 -22.96
C ASN A 304 -7.64 -3.51 -23.23
N ASN A 305 -8.68 -2.70 -23.47
CA ASN A 305 -8.58 -1.24 -23.61
C ASN A 305 -8.38 -0.51 -22.27
N HIS A 306 -7.94 -1.24 -21.24
CA HIS A 306 -7.64 -0.71 -19.92
C HIS A 306 -6.63 -1.61 -19.19
N PHE A 307 -5.95 -1.04 -18.19
CA PHE A 307 -5.15 -1.75 -17.19
C PHE A 307 -5.23 -1.04 -15.85
N THR A 308 -4.82 -1.75 -14.80
CA THR A 308 -4.89 -1.25 -13.41
C THR A 308 -3.56 -1.41 -12.70
N TYR A 309 -3.07 -0.33 -12.11
CA TYR A 309 -1.98 -0.35 -11.14
C TYR A 309 -2.54 -0.26 -9.73
N LEU A 310 -2.08 -1.16 -8.86
CA LEU A 310 -2.50 -1.22 -7.47
C LEU A 310 -1.42 -0.64 -6.56
N GLY A 311 -1.84 0.13 -5.56
CA GLY A 311 -0.95 0.51 -4.45
C GLY A 311 0.14 1.53 -4.79
N LEU A 312 -0.13 2.51 -5.66
CA LEU A 312 0.84 3.55 -6.01
C LEU A 312 1.24 4.39 -4.77
N MET A 313 2.55 4.55 -4.56
CA MET A 313 3.06 5.43 -3.51
C MET A 313 2.80 6.91 -3.87
N TYR A 314 2.88 7.82 -2.89
CA TYR A 314 2.81 9.25 -3.19
C TYR A 314 3.97 9.66 -4.13
N GLY A 315 3.70 10.50 -5.13
CA GLY A 315 4.69 10.83 -6.14
C GLY A 315 4.11 11.38 -7.43
N TYR A 316 5.00 11.62 -8.40
CA TYR A 316 4.67 11.93 -9.78
C TYR A 316 5.07 10.74 -10.63
N TYR A 317 4.17 10.30 -11.49
CA TYR A 317 4.40 9.17 -12.38
C TYR A 317 4.00 9.53 -13.81
N THR A 318 4.68 8.92 -14.76
CA THR A 318 4.39 9.01 -16.19
C THR A 318 3.96 7.64 -16.68
N VAL A 319 2.67 7.48 -16.91
CA VAL A 319 2.11 6.26 -17.51
C VAL A 319 2.31 6.34 -19.02
N GLU A 320 2.97 5.36 -19.61
CA GLU A 320 3.13 5.24 -21.05
C GLU A 320 2.27 4.10 -21.58
N VAL A 321 1.52 4.34 -22.66
CA VAL A 321 0.73 3.32 -23.35
C VAL A 321 1.08 3.35 -24.82
N GLN A 322 1.41 2.21 -25.39
CA GLN A 322 1.76 2.02 -26.78
C GLN A 322 0.70 1.16 -27.48
N GLY A 323 0.20 1.68 -28.60
CA GLY A 323 -0.76 1.01 -29.47
C GLY A 323 -0.12 -0.03 -30.42
N PRO A 324 -0.93 -0.88 -31.06
CA PRO A 324 -0.46 -1.83 -32.08
C PRO A 324 0.29 -1.20 -33.27
N ASP A 325 -0.02 0.07 -33.57
CA ASP A 325 0.61 0.88 -34.61
C ASP A 325 1.97 1.47 -34.17
N GLY A 326 2.35 1.26 -32.91
CA GLY A 326 3.57 1.79 -32.30
C GLY A 326 3.42 3.19 -31.72
N THR A 327 2.26 3.85 -31.83
CA THR A 327 2.01 5.18 -31.23
C THR A 327 2.06 5.09 -29.71
N VAL A 328 2.73 6.05 -29.07
CA VAL A 328 2.89 6.09 -27.61
C VAL A 328 2.22 7.35 -27.06
N ILE A 329 1.33 7.18 -26.08
CA ILE A 329 0.78 8.28 -25.27
C ILE A 329 1.44 8.29 -23.90
N GLN A 330 1.68 9.50 -23.38
CA GLN A 330 2.23 9.73 -22.04
C GLN A 330 1.19 10.46 -21.19
N ILE A 331 0.85 9.86 -20.04
CA ILE A 331 -0.20 10.33 -19.16
C ILE A 331 0.44 10.65 -17.80
N PRO A 332 0.65 11.93 -17.46
CA PRO A 332 1.21 12.31 -16.18
C PRO A 332 0.15 12.19 -15.07
N ILE A 333 0.46 11.44 -14.00
CA ILE A 333 -0.41 11.28 -12.82
C ILE A 333 0.33 11.69 -11.55
N GLN A 334 -0.40 12.24 -10.57
CA GLN A 334 0.15 12.63 -9.27
C GLN A 334 -0.65 12.03 -8.12
N VAL A 335 0.04 11.30 -7.23
CA VAL A 335 -0.52 10.83 -5.95
C VAL A 335 -0.04 11.76 -4.84
N LYS A 336 -0.96 12.52 -4.22
CA LYS A 336 -0.63 13.49 -3.16
C LYS A 336 -0.08 12.77 -1.93
N LYS A 337 0.80 13.46 -1.19
CA LYS A 337 1.32 12.98 0.10
C LYS A 337 0.20 12.88 1.16
N PRO A 338 0.28 11.93 2.11
CA PRO A 338 -0.62 11.92 3.25
C PRO A 338 -0.52 13.18 4.10
N TRP A 339 -1.66 13.63 4.66
CA TRP A 339 -1.73 14.87 5.45
C TRP A 339 -0.83 14.84 6.69
N TYR A 340 -0.63 13.68 7.31
CA TYR A 340 0.23 13.49 8.48
C TYR A 340 1.74 13.56 8.16
N TYR A 341 2.11 13.53 6.88
CA TYR A 341 3.47 13.81 6.40
C TYR A 341 3.64 15.27 5.92
N SER A 342 2.62 16.12 6.05
CA SER A 342 2.73 17.54 5.67
C SER A 342 3.65 18.32 6.63
N ASN A 343 4.27 19.39 6.13
CA ASN A 343 5.10 20.27 6.96
C ASN A 343 4.30 20.89 8.12
N VAL A 344 2.99 21.13 7.93
CA VAL A 344 2.09 21.62 8.99
C VAL A 344 1.89 20.56 10.08
N ALA A 345 1.66 19.29 9.70
CA ALA A 345 1.57 18.20 10.65
C ALA A 345 2.89 18.00 11.41
N LEU A 346 4.03 18.10 10.73
CA LEU A 346 5.35 18.02 11.37
C LEU A 346 5.55 19.12 12.42
N SER A 347 5.21 20.37 12.09
CA SER A 347 5.22 21.49 13.05
C SER A 347 4.29 21.23 14.23
N GLY A 348 3.11 20.64 13.98
CA GLY A 348 2.17 20.22 15.03
C GLY A 348 2.77 19.17 15.97
N TYR A 349 3.45 18.15 15.45
CA TYR A 349 4.14 17.15 16.26
C TYR A 349 5.26 17.77 17.11
N VAL A 350 6.03 18.70 16.55
CA VAL A 350 7.05 19.45 17.30
C VAL A 350 6.42 20.29 18.41
N ALA A 351 5.31 20.97 18.14
CA ALA A 351 4.59 21.74 19.16
C ALA A 351 4.06 20.86 20.29
N ILE A 352 3.47 19.70 19.97
CA ILE A 352 3.01 18.72 20.97
C ILE A 352 4.18 18.21 21.80
N LEU A 353 5.34 17.93 21.18
CA LEU A 353 6.54 17.53 21.89
C LEU A 353 7.05 18.62 22.83
N ILE A 354 7.05 19.89 22.41
CA ILE A 354 7.43 21.03 23.25
C ILE A 354 6.47 21.19 24.43
N ILE A 355 5.15 21.08 24.19
CA ILE A 355 4.14 21.14 25.26
C ILE A 355 4.35 19.98 26.24
N PHE A 356 4.62 18.77 25.75
CA PHE A 356 4.89 17.62 26.58
C PHE A 356 6.14 17.84 27.45
N ILE A 357 7.24 18.29 26.86
CA ILE A 357 8.47 18.63 27.60
C ILE A 357 8.20 19.74 28.62
N TRP A 358 7.42 20.76 28.26
CA TRP A 358 7.04 21.85 29.15
C TRP A 358 6.19 21.37 30.34
N LEU A 359 5.19 20.52 30.11
CA LEU A 359 4.39 19.90 31.17
C LEU A 359 5.24 19.03 32.10
N VAL A 360 6.18 18.26 31.54
CA VAL A 360 7.14 17.48 32.33
C VAL A 360 8.03 18.40 33.17
N MET A 361 8.56 19.50 32.61
CA MET A 361 9.34 20.50 33.34
C MET A 361 8.51 21.17 34.46
N LEU A 362 7.24 21.49 34.22
CA LEU A 362 6.34 22.03 35.23
C LEU A 362 6.10 21.03 36.37
N TYR A 363 5.86 19.77 36.02
CA TYR A 363 5.70 18.70 37.01
C TYR A 363 6.95 18.55 37.88
N PHE A 364 8.14 18.53 37.27
CA PHE A 364 9.40 18.47 38.02
C PHE A 364 9.62 19.72 38.87
N LYS A 365 9.31 20.92 38.36
CA LYS A 365 9.40 22.17 39.12
C LYS A 365 8.48 22.16 40.34
N TYR A 366 7.22 21.74 40.16
CA TYR A 366 6.26 21.57 41.26
C TYR A 366 6.77 20.58 42.31
N LYS A 367 7.28 19.42 41.88
CA LYS A 367 7.85 18.40 42.77
C LYS A 367 9.06 18.94 43.55
N MET A 368 9.95 19.68 42.89
CA MET A 368 11.14 20.28 43.53
C MET A 368 10.77 21.34 44.57
N ILE A 369 9.78 22.21 44.29
CA ILE A 369 9.31 23.21 45.25
C ILE A 369 8.74 22.51 46.49
N ARG A 370 7.90 21.48 46.32
CA ARG A 370 7.37 20.71 47.45
C ARG A 370 8.45 20.02 48.28
N GLN A 371 9.51 19.52 47.65
CA GLN A 371 10.64 18.92 48.37
C GLN A 371 11.42 19.98 49.15
N LYS A 372 11.65 21.16 48.59
CA LYS A 372 12.25 22.29 49.30
C LYS A 372 11.41 22.74 50.50
N GLU A 373 10.10 22.92 50.32
CA GLU A 373 9.19 23.31 51.41
C GLU A 373 9.20 22.30 52.57
N ARG A 374 9.23 20.99 52.26
CA ARG A 374 9.35 19.95 53.29
C ARG A 374 10.68 20.04 54.03
N LEU A 375 11.79 20.20 53.30
CA LEU A 375 13.11 20.32 53.90
C LEU A 375 13.23 21.59 54.76
N GLU A 376 12.69 22.72 54.29
CA GLU A 376 12.66 23.96 55.05
C GLU A 376 11.81 23.82 56.32
N MET A 377 10.66 23.14 56.24
CA MET A 377 9.84 22.84 57.42
C MET A 377 10.57 21.92 58.41
N GLU A 378 11.26 20.88 57.94
CA GLU A 378 12.05 19.98 58.79
C GLU A 378 13.21 20.71 59.47
N LEU A 379 13.94 21.54 58.72
CA LEU A 379 15.02 22.37 59.28
C LEU A 379 14.49 23.37 60.30
N LYS A 380 13.36 24.02 60.00
CA LYS A 380 12.71 24.95 60.92
C LYS A 380 12.27 24.23 62.19
N HIS A 381 11.63 23.07 62.08
CA HIS A 381 11.23 22.26 63.23
C HIS A 381 12.45 21.88 64.09
N SER A 382 13.51 21.36 63.47
CA SER A 382 14.74 20.98 64.18
C SER A 382 15.41 22.19 64.86
N SER A 383 15.39 23.37 64.25
CA SER A 383 15.95 24.58 64.85
C SER A 383 15.14 25.06 66.06
N LEU A 384 13.80 25.05 65.99
CA LEU A 384 12.94 25.42 67.11
C LEU A 384 13.09 24.43 68.28
N GLU A 385 13.21 23.14 67.99
CA GLU A 385 13.41 22.10 69.00
C GLU A 385 14.72 22.31 69.76
N LYS A 386 15.82 22.58 69.05
CA LYS A 386 17.11 22.92 69.68
C LYS A 386 17.05 24.20 70.52
N GLU A 387 16.32 25.21 70.07
CA GLU A 387 16.16 26.46 70.81
C GLU A 387 15.36 26.24 72.11
N LEU A 388 14.31 25.42 72.06
CA LEU A 388 13.54 25.01 73.24
C LEU A 388 14.41 24.24 74.25
N ASP A 389 15.19 23.26 73.77
CA ASP A 389 16.09 22.50 74.64
C ASP A 389 17.14 23.39 75.31
N TYR A 390 17.73 24.31 74.56
CA TYR A 390 18.68 25.28 75.10
C TYR A 390 18.04 26.15 76.20
N LYS A 391 16.82 26.64 75.96
CA LYS A 391 16.08 27.44 76.95
C LYS A 391 15.73 26.65 78.21
N ASN A 392 15.37 25.38 78.07
CA ASN A 392 15.10 24.49 79.21
C ASN A 392 16.34 24.28 80.09
N VAL A 393 17.52 24.13 79.48
CA VAL A 393 18.80 24.01 80.21
C VAL A 393 19.13 25.31 80.95
N GLU A 394 19.00 26.47 80.29
CA GLU A 394 19.22 27.80 80.89
C GLU A 394 18.30 28.02 82.12
N LEU A 395 17.03 27.62 82.00
CA LEU A 395 16.05 27.63 83.09
C LEU A 395 16.46 26.75 84.27
N MET A 396 16.88 25.50 84.01
CA MET A 396 17.33 24.59 85.08
C MET A 396 18.53 25.12 85.85
N LEU A 397 19.49 25.75 85.17
CA LEU A 397 20.64 26.38 85.82
C LEU A 397 20.21 27.54 86.73
N THR A 398 19.25 28.35 86.26
CA THR A 398 18.69 29.47 87.03
C THR A 398 17.99 28.97 88.30
N ILE A 399 17.18 27.91 88.19
CA ILE A 399 16.51 27.29 89.34
C ILE A 399 17.56 26.76 90.33
N ARG A 400 18.59 26.06 89.85
CA ARG A 400 19.67 25.53 90.69
C ARG A 400 20.40 26.64 91.44
N TYR A 401 20.67 27.77 90.78
CA TYR A 401 21.28 28.93 91.41
C TYR A 401 20.41 29.48 92.55
N LEU A 402 19.10 29.69 92.31
CA LEU A 402 18.16 30.16 93.35
C LEU A 402 18.07 29.17 94.52
N ILE A 403 18.15 27.87 94.26
CA ILE A 403 18.21 26.83 95.30
C ILE A 403 19.48 26.96 96.13
N SER A 404 20.64 27.08 95.48
CA SER A 404 21.92 27.21 96.19
C SER A 404 21.98 28.48 97.04
N LYS A 405 21.47 29.60 96.51
CA LYS A 405 21.34 30.87 97.25
C LYS A 405 20.52 30.67 98.52
N ASN A 406 19.36 29.99 98.43
CA ASN A 406 18.53 29.71 99.60
C ASN A 406 19.22 28.84 100.63
N LYS A 407 19.93 27.78 100.19
CA LYS A 407 20.69 26.92 101.10
C LYS A 407 21.75 27.71 101.90
N ILE A 408 22.48 28.60 101.23
CA ILE A 408 23.49 29.44 101.89
C ILE A 408 22.85 30.38 102.91
N LEU A 409 21.71 31.00 102.57
CA LEU A 409 20.99 31.89 103.49
C LEU A 409 20.47 31.14 104.72
N THR A 410 19.98 29.91 104.58
CA THR A 410 19.53 29.11 105.72
C THR A 410 20.68 28.55 106.56
N GLU A 411 21.81 28.18 105.95
CA GLU A 411 23.03 27.81 106.69
C GLU A 411 23.56 29.00 107.50
N LEU A 412 23.59 30.21 106.91
CA LEU A 412 23.94 31.44 107.63
C LEU A 412 22.97 31.73 108.78
N GLN A 413 21.66 31.49 108.60
CA GLN A 413 20.66 31.63 109.66
C GLN A 413 20.92 30.70 110.84
N ASN A 414 21.30 29.45 110.56
CA ASN A 414 21.62 28.47 111.57
C ASN A 414 22.91 28.82 112.32
N GLU A 415 23.96 29.23 111.61
CA GLU A 415 25.22 29.70 112.23
C GLU A 415 25.00 30.92 113.14
N ILE A 416 24.19 31.89 112.72
CA ILE A 416 23.81 33.04 113.57
C ILE A 416 23.03 32.58 114.82
N SER A 417 22.16 31.58 114.67
CA SER A 417 21.41 31.00 115.79
C SER A 417 22.32 30.25 116.77
N ILE A 418 23.35 29.56 116.27
CA ILE A 418 24.37 28.88 117.08
C ILE A 418 25.25 29.90 117.82
N ILE A 419 25.67 31.00 117.17
CA ILE A 419 26.41 32.11 117.80
C ILE A 419 25.62 32.70 118.97
N LYS A 420 24.30 32.75 118.86
CA LYS A 420 23.38 33.23 119.91
C LYS A 420 23.27 32.27 121.09
N GLU A 421 23.28 30.96 120.86
CA GLU A 421 23.23 29.94 121.93
C GLU A 421 24.55 29.85 122.72
N ASN A 422 25.69 30.28 122.16
CA ASN A 422 27.01 29.96 122.73
C ASN A 422 27.97 31.14 123.00
N SER A 423 27.56 32.40 123.16
CA SER A 423 28.51 33.39 123.73
C SER A 423 27.94 34.66 124.37
N SER A 424 28.28 34.86 125.64
CA SER A 424 28.23 36.10 126.42
C SER A 424 29.33 37.11 126.01
N LYS A 425 29.76 37.16 124.73
CA LYS A 425 30.99 37.86 124.32
C LYS A 425 30.94 38.72 123.04
N TYR A 426 29.78 38.94 122.42
CA TYR A 426 29.67 39.81 121.22
C TYR A 426 28.58 40.90 121.35
N PRO A 427 28.80 42.13 120.83
CA PRO A 427 27.84 43.22 120.91
C PRO A 427 26.58 42.97 120.04
N ILE A 428 25.43 42.86 120.70
CA ILE A 428 24.11 42.46 120.19
C ILE A 428 23.58 43.32 119.02
N LYS A 429 24.13 44.51 118.78
CA LYS A 429 23.63 45.45 117.76
C LYS A 429 23.93 45.00 116.32
N ASN A 430 25.04 44.31 116.07
CA ASN A 430 25.46 43.89 114.72
C ASN A 430 24.81 42.56 114.28
N LEU A 431 24.43 41.71 115.23
CA LEU A 431 23.67 40.47 114.98
C LEU A 431 22.25 40.78 114.48
N ARG A 432 21.58 41.78 115.05
CA ARG A 432 20.22 42.19 114.62
C ARG A 432 20.19 42.77 113.20
N SER A 433 21.24 43.49 112.77
CA SER A 433 21.33 43.99 111.39
C SER A 433 21.56 42.87 110.37
N MET A 434 22.35 41.85 110.74
CA MET A 434 22.54 40.65 109.91
C MET A 434 21.25 39.82 109.84
N GLU A 435 20.54 39.66 110.97
CA GLU A 435 19.20 39.05 110.99
C GLU A 435 18.22 39.82 110.10
N LYS A 436 18.23 41.16 110.12
CA LYS A 436 17.35 41.97 109.28
C LYS A 436 17.64 41.78 107.79
N ILE A 437 18.90 41.89 107.36
CA ILE A 437 19.30 41.73 105.94
C ILE A 437 19.00 40.31 105.45
N MET A 438 19.21 39.30 106.29
CA MET A 438 18.92 37.91 105.96
C MET A 438 17.41 37.63 105.95
N LYS A 439 16.64 38.20 106.88
CA LYS A 439 15.18 38.10 106.89
C LYS A 439 14.59 38.78 105.66
N GLU A 440 15.10 39.95 105.27
CA GLU A 440 14.74 40.61 104.00
C GLU A 440 15.11 39.74 102.79
N GLY A 441 16.29 39.10 102.78
CA GLY A 441 16.71 38.16 101.73
C GLY A 441 15.92 36.84 101.67
N LEU A 442 15.35 36.39 102.79
CA LEU A 442 14.44 35.24 102.88
C LEU A 442 12.99 35.64 102.54
N GLU A 443 12.57 36.87 102.84
CA GLU A 443 11.23 37.39 102.54
C GLU A 443 11.05 37.64 101.02
N THR A 444 12.10 38.07 100.30
CA THR A 444 12.09 38.22 98.84
C THR A 444 12.09 36.89 98.07
N GLN A 445 12.30 35.75 98.75
CA GLN A 445 12.30 34.40 98.16
C GLN A 445 11.02 34.08 97.39
N THR A 446 9.87 34.49 97.94
CA THR A 446 8.56 34.16 97.35
C THR A 446 8.37 34.93 96.05
N GLU A 447 8.83 36.18 95.98
CA GLU A 447 8.71 37.03 94.80
C GLU A 447 9.74 36.66 93.72
N GLU A 448 10.99 36.37 94.09
CA GLU A 448 12.02 35.87 93.15
C GLU A 448 11.63 34.52 92.55
N TRP A 449 11.11 33.60 93.37
CA TRP A 449 10.60 32.31 92.89
C TRP A 449 9.35 32.49 92.04
N MET A 450 8.41 33.36 92.43
CA MET A 450 7.24 33.67 91.61
C MET A 450 7.62 34.32 90.28
N ASN A 451 8.65 35.16 90.23
CA ASN A 451 9.14 35.78 89.01
C ASN A 451 9.85 34.78 88.10
N ALA A 452 10.70 33.90 88.66
CA ALA A 452 11.27 32.76 87.95
C ALA A 452 10.16 31.83 87.40
N MET A 453 9.12 31.59 88.20
CA MET A 453 7.94 30.81 87.80
C MET A 453 7.05 31.55 86.80
N LYS A 454 7.01 32.89 86.81
CA LYS A 454 6.30 33.72 85.83
C LYS A 454 7.01 33.70 84.48
N SER A 455 8.34 33.64 84.47
CA SER A 455 9.15 33.34 83.29
C SER A 455 8.88 31.92 82.78
N LEU A 456 8.77 30.92 83.68
CA LEU A 456 8.33 29.55 83.35
C LEU A 456 6.87 29.49 82.87
N LYS A 457 6.02 30.43 83.30
CA LYS A 457 4.64 30.57 82.82
C LYS A 457 4.57 30.92 81.33
N LEU A 458 5.66 31.35 80.70
CA LEU A 458 5.78 31.48 79.25
C LEU A 458 6.21 30.16 78.56
N SER A 459 6.85 29.21 79.26
CA SER A 459 7.22 27.88 78.72
C SER A 459 6.17 26.79 78.98
N GLU A 460 5.25 26.95 79.94
CA GLU A 460 4.20 25.97 80.26
C GLU A 460 2.79 26.60 80.44
N GLN A 461 2.35 27.47 79.52
CA GLN A 461 1.04 28.12 79.62
C GLN A 461 -0.15 27.13 79.73
N GLY A 462 0.02 25.87 79.31
CA GLY A 462 -1.03 24.85 79.36
C GLY A 462 -1.16 24.13 80.71
N TYR A 463 -0.05 23.83 81.39
CA TYR A 463 -0.03 22.85 82.49
C TYR A 463 -0.78 23.35 83.73
N PHE A 464 -0.41 24.49 84.30
CA PHE A 464 -1.07 25.02 85.51
C PHE A 464 -2.49 25.50 85.23
N LYS A 465 -2.79 25.94 84.00
CA LYS A 465 -4.14 26.28 83.57
C LYS A 465 -5.04 25.03 83.55
N LYS A 466 -4.56 23.92 82.99
CA LYS A 466 -5.25 22.62 83.02
C LYS A 466 -5.40 22.11 84.46
N LEU A 467 -4.34 22.17 85.27
CA LEU A 467 -4.36 21.72 86.66
C LEU A 467 -5.39 22.48 87.51
N LEU A 468 -5.41 23.82 87.43
CA LEU A 468 -6.40 24.65 88.15
C LEU A 468 -7.81 24.52 87.59
N SER A 469 -7.98 24.23 86.29
CA SER A 469 -9.30 23.96 85.72
C SER A 469 -9.90 22.65 86.23
N ARG A 470 -9.06 21.64 86.51
CA ARG A 470 -9.49 20.33 87.01
C ARG A 470 -9.57 20.26 88.53
N TYR A 471 -8.72 21.02 89.22
CA TYR A 471 -8.63 21.08 90.69
C TYR A 471 -8.58 22.54 91.17
N PRO A 472 -9.73 23.24 91.21
CA PRO A 472 -9.79 24.66 91.53
C PRO A 472 -9.45 24.99 93.00
N ASP A 473 -9.52 24.01 93.91
CA ASP A 473 -9.28 24.20 95.36
C ASP A 473 -7.78 24.20 95.76
N LEU A 474 -6.87 24.18 94.77
CA LEU A 474 -5.44 24.25 95.00
C LEU A 474 -5.02 25.67 95.40
N THR A 475 -4.35 25.78 96.55
CA THR A 475 -3.82 27.06 97.03
C THR A 475 -2.46 27.38 96.37
N PRO A 476 -1.98 28.64 96.43
CA PRO A 476 -0.65 28.99 95.94
C PRO A 476 0.49 28.13 96.52
N ASN A 477 0.38 27.72 97.79
CA ASN A 477 1.35 26.83 98.42
C ASN A 477 1.26 25.39 97.89
N ASP A 478 0.06 24.91 97.57
CA ASP A 478 -0.14 23.61 96.94
C ASP A 478 0.46 23.60 95.52
N LEU A 479 0.28 24.68 94.75
CA LEU A 479 0.89 24.85 93.43
C LEU A 479 2.42 24.87 93.49
N ARG A 480 2.98 25.53 94.50
CA ARG A 480 4.44 25.55 94.75
C ARG A 480 4.97 24.15 95.06
N LEU A 481 4.24 23.37 95.87
CA LEU A 481 4.57 21.97 96.13
C LEU A 481 4.49 21.12 94.84
N CYS A 482 3.44 21.31 94.01
CA CYS A 482 3.32 20.63 92.72
C CYS A 482 4.51 20.92 91.79
N SER A 483 4.99 22.16 91.73
CA SER A 483 6.15 22.53 90.91
C SER A 483 7.41 21.78 91.33
N TYR A 484 7.68 21.68 92.64
CA TYR A 484 8.84 20.95 93.12
C TYR A 484 8.72 19.44 92.86
N LEU A 485 7.51 18.88 92.99
CA LEU A 485 7.27 17.48 92.69
C LEU A 485 7.43 17.18 91.19
N LYS A 486 6.92 18.06 90.31
CA LYS A 486 7.09 17.93 88.85
C LYS A 486 8.55 17.97 88.42
N MET A 487 9.36 18.78 89.10
CA MET A 487 10.81 18.84 88.90
C MET A 487 11.56 17.65 89.54
N ASN A 488 10.83 16.65 90.03
CA ASN A 488 11.33 15.41 90.62
C ASN A 488 12.21 15.60 91.88
N PHE A 489 11.97 16.66 92.67
CA PHE A 489 12.64 16.82 93.96
C PHE A 489 12.10 15.84 94.99
N SER A 490 13.00 15.25 95.79
CA SER A 490 12.65 14.36 96.90
C SER A 490 12.03 15.13 98.09
N THR A 491 11.26 14.46 98.95
CA THR A 491 10.69 15.11 100.16
C THR A 491 11.79 15.77 101.02
N LYS A 492 12.97 15.15 101.14
CA LYS A 492 14.09 15.72 101.89
C LYS A 492 14.61 17.00 101.27
N GLU A 493 14.68 17.08 99.94
CA GLU A 493 15.07 18.29 99.22
C GLU A 493 13.99 19.36 99.36
N ILE A 494 12.72 19.03 99.16
CA ILE A 494 11.60 19.98 99.32
C ILE A 494 11.55 20.56 100.73
N ALA A 495 11.78 19.74 101.76
CA ALA A 495 11.82 20.18 103.15
C ALA A 495 12.93 21.20 103.40
N ARG A 496 14.13 20.93 102.86
CA ARG A 496 15.25 21.88 102.89
C ARG A 496 14.92 23.15 102.11
N LEU A 497 14.27 23.04 100.95
CA LEU A 497 13.89 24.18 100.09
C LEU A 497 12.86 25.11 100.73
N LEU A 498 11.90 24.54 101.46
CA LEU A 498 10.83 25.28 102.13
C LEU A 498 11.19 25.72 103.57
N ASN A 499 12.42 25.43 104.02
CA ASN A 499 12.86 25.61 105.41
C ASN A 499 11.84 25.06 106.43
N ASN A 500 11.37 23.84 106.16
CA ASN A 500 10.35 23.19 106.97
C ASN A 500 10.76 21.75 107.28
N SER A 501 10.15 21.14 108.29
CA SER A 501 10.41 19.74 108.61
C SER A 501 9.96 18.83 107.45
N THR A 502 10.67 17.71 107.26
CA THR A 502 10.26 16.65 106.33
C THR A 502 8.82 16.19 106.62
N ARG A 503 8.44 16.16 107.90
CA ARG A 503 7.08 15.86 108.36
C ARG A 503 6.04 16.85 107.82
N ALA A 504 6.35 18.15 107.80
CA ALA A 504 5.43 19.15 107.26
C ALA A 504 5.26 19.06 105.74
N VAL A 505 6.33 18.69 105.02
CA VAL A 505 6.23 18.41 103.58
C VAL A 505 5.41 17.15 103.31
N GLU A 506 5.58 16.08 104.10
CA GLU A 506 4.74 14.87 103.99
C GLU A 506 3.26 15.18 104.28
N ILE A 507 2.96 16.02 105.28
CA ILE A 507 1.59 16.52 105.53
C ILE A 507 1.08 17.33 104.33
N GLY A 508 1.94 18.15 103.72
CA GLY A 508 1.63 18.88 102.49
C GLY A 508 1.31 17.94 101.33
N ARG A 509 2.12 16.90 101.10
CA ARG A 509 1.89 15.86 100.08
C ARG A 509 0.59 15.11 100.33
N TYR A 510 0.30 14.75 101.58
CA TYR A 510 -0.94 14.10 101.97
C TYR A 510 -2.16 14.98 101.68
N ARG A 511 -2.11 16.26 102.08
CA ARG A 511 -3.17 17.24 101.75
C ARG A 511 -3.34 17.39 100.25
N LEU A 512 -2.24 17.45 99.51
CA LEU A 512 -2.24 17.58 98.06
C LEU A 512 -2.88 16.35 97.40
N ARG A 513 -2.55 15.14 97.84
CA ARG A 513 -3.21 13.89 97.40
C ARG A 513 -4.71 13.93 97.61
N LYS A 514 -5.17 14.37 98.79
CA LYS A 514 -6.60 14.50 99.10
C LYS A 514 -7.30 15.52 98.19
N LYS A 515 -6.64 16.65 97.90
CA LYS A 515 -7.18 17.67 96.98
C LYS A 515 -7.18 17.24 95.51
N LEU A 516 -6.25 16.36 95.11
CA LEU A 516 -6.18 15.77 93.78
C LEU A 516 -7.03 14.50 93.62
N ASN A 517 -7.65 14.05 94.72
CA ASN A 517 -8.47 12.84 94.80
C ASN A 517 -7.72 11.56 94.34
N LEU A 518 -6.47 11.41 94.79
CA LEU A 518 -5.60 10.26 94.48
C LEU A 518 -5.74 9.17 95.54
N ASP A 519 -5.67 7.91 95.10
CA ASP A 519 -5.72 6.76 96.00
C ASP A 519 -4.39 6.56 96.76
N HIS A 520 -4.39 5.77 97.83
CA HIS A 520 -3.22 5.60 98.70
C HIS A 520 -2.02 4.96 97.97
N ASP A 521 -2.30 4.15 96.95
CA ASP A 521 -1.29 3.38 96.21
C ASP A 521 -0.73 4.12 94.97
N GLU A 522 -1.31 5.25 94.58
CA GLU A 522 -0.84 6.01 93.41
C GLU A 522 0.39 6.87 93.76
N ASN A 523 1.37 6.98 92.87
CA ASN A 523 2.53 7.86 93.09
C ASN A 523 2.19 9.31 92.71
N LEU A 524 2.09 10.19 93.71
CA LEU A 524 1.79 11.62 93.53
C LEU A 524 2.73 12.33 92.54
N THR A 525 4.02 11.99 92.54
CA THR A 525 5.01 12.62 91.67
C THR A 525 4.82 12.18 90.22
N GLU A 526 4.62 10.87 90.00
CA GLU A 526 4.38 10.30 88.68
C GLU A 526 3.06 10.79 88.09
N PHE A 527 2.00 10.88 88.91
CA PHE A 527 0.73 11.46 88.51
C PHE A 527 0.89 12.91 88.02
N LEU A 528 1.60 13.76 88.79
CA LEU A 528 1.84 15.15 88.40
C LEU A 528 2.70 15.28 87.13
N ILE A 529 3.67 14.39 86.91
CA ILE A 529 4.47 14.36 85.68
C ILE A 529 3.60 13.89 84.50
N SER A 530 2.73 12.91 84.70
CA SER A 530 1.85 12.36 83.65
C SER A 530 0.74 13.31 83.18
N ILE A 531 0.46 14.37 83.93
CA ILE A 531 -0.49 15.44 83.53
C ILE A 531 0.04 16.26 82.35
N ASP A 532 1.34 16.15 82.01
CA ASP A 532 1.84 16.60 80.72
C ASP A 532 1.71 15.51 79.67
N PHE A 533 0.86 15.75 78.68
CA PHE A 533 1.03 15.53 77.23
C PHE A 533 -0.35 15.36 76.58
N ASP A 534 -0.78 16.41 75.85
CA ASP A 534 -1.73 16.24 74.75
C ASP A 534 -1.03 15.36 73.69
N LYS A 535 -1.15 14.03 73.81
CA LYS A 535 -1.35 13.23 72.60
C LYS A 535 -2.76 13.53 72.12
N LYS A 536 -2.91 14.63 71.38
CA LYS A 536 -4.05 14.78 70.49
C LYS A 536 -3.95 13.68 69.43
N LYS A 537 -4.90 12.75 69.52
CA LYS A 537 -5.42 12.00 68.37
C LYS A 537 -5.91 12.95 67.29
#